data_AF-A0A975CI26-F1
#
_entry.id   AF-A0A975CI26-F1
#
_cell.length_a   1.000
_cell.length_b   1.000
_cell.length_c   1.000
_cell.angle_alpha   90.00
_cell.angle_beta   90.00
_cell.angle_gamma   90.00
#
_symmetry.space_group_name_H-M   'P 1'
#
loop_
_entity.id
_entity.type
_entity.pdbx_description
1 polymer ?
#
loop_
_entity_poly.entity_id
_entity_poly.type
_entity_poly.pdbx_seq_one_letter_code
_entity_poly.pdbx_strand_id
1 'polypeptide(L)'
;MRRDTTNAVRQPSKSEMLLQLALAAYRPNPADAEAQAALRKGFEAIIEELRQVEGVPAIAIDAFFEDAQACAGIDALMIPAVMLGQALPDANFQAAIVRSGMLDAPPKPPSVHPKFVEAGEALMALNEHHGDAVLHSPKYQSLFHQMLKYAPPEFMQTLREGAKQFGLLPETKFVNDVGQPVYTSAQIAEKFGVPIEEVEKFIDENAPDMREVGNVHQVQ
;
A
#
# COMPACT_ATOMS: atom_id res chain seq x y z
N MET A 1 -4.60 -22.23 -32.07
CA MET A 1 -4.93 -20.92 -31.50
C MET A 1 -5.94 -21.11 -30.37
N ARG A 2 -5.47 -21.22 -29.13
CA ARG A 2 -6.33 -21.20 -27.94
C ARG A 2 -6.52 -19.73 -27.56
N ARG A 3 -7.77 -19.29 -27.41
CA ARG A 3 -8.11 -17.99 -26.85
C ARG A 3 -8.16 -18.16 -25.34
N ASP A 4 -7.13 -17.70 -24.66
CA ASP A 4 -7.17 -17.47 -23.22
C ASP A 4 -7.95 -16.16 -22.98
N THR A 5 -9.26 -16.28 -22.79
CA THR A 5 -10.05 -15.20 -22.20
C THR A 5 -9.98 -15.35 -20.68
N THR A 6 -8.92 -14.81 -20.09
CA THR A 6 -8.88 -14.52 -18.66
C THR A 6 -9.97 -13.48 -18.40
N ASN A 7 -11.09 -13.94 -17.84
CA ASN A 7 -12.22 -13.11 -17.48
C ASN A 7 -11.80 -12.29 -16.24
N ALA A 8 -11.10 -11.18 -16.45
CA ALA A 8 -10.74 -10.26 -15.38
C ALA A 8 -12.05 -9.71 -14.80
N VAL A 9 -12.33 -10.04 -13.53
CA VAL A 9 -13.47 -9.51 -12.80
C VAL A 9 -13.30 -7.98 -12.75
N ARG A 10 -14.08 -7.27 -13.55
CA ARG A 10 -14.09 -5.81 -13.56
C ARG A 10 -14.52 -5.33 -12.18
N GLN A 11 -13.65 -4.61 -11.48
CA GLN A 11 -14.05 -3.95 -10.23
C GLN A 11 -15.07 -2.86 -10.55
N PRO A 12 -16.19 -2.79 -9.80
CA PRO A 12 -17.19 -1.75 -9.98
C PRO A 12 -16.58 -0.39 -9.61
N SER A 13 -16.91 0.63 -10.38
CA SER A 13 -16.56 2.01 -10.05
C SER A 13 -17.33 2.49 -8.81
N LYS A 14 -16.80 3.52 -8.14
CA LYS A 14 -17.46 4.17 -6.98
C LYS A 14 -18.90 4.60 -7.27
N SER A 15 -19.17 5.10 -8.47
CA SER A 15 -20.53 5.49 -8.88
C SER A 15 -21.45 4.28 -9.05
N GLU A 16 -20.95 3.19 -9.64
CA GLU A 16 -21.68 1.93 -9.76
C GLU A 16 -21.97 1.32 -8.37
N MET A 17 -20.99 1.37 -7.45
CA MET A 17 -21.16 0.91 -6.08
C MET A 17 -22.19 1.76 -5.32
N LEU A 18 -22.11 3.09 -5.42
CA LEU A 18 -23.06 4.00 -4.77
C LEU A 18 -24.49 3.79 -5.29
N LEU A 19 -24.65 3.60 -6.60
CA LEU A 19 -25.95 3.28 -7.19
C LEU A 19 -26.50 1.95 -6.68
N GLN A 20 -25.67 0.90 -6.64
CA GLN A 20 -26.08 -0.42 -6.13
C GLN A 20 -26.48 -0.35 -4.65
N LEU A 21 -25.73 0.41 -3.85
CA LEU A 21 -26.05 0.66 -2.45
C LEU A 21 -27.38 1.38 -2.28
N ALA A 22 -27.62 2.45 -3.04
CA ALA A 22 -28.88 3.20 -2.98
C ALA A 22 -30.08 2.32 -3.36
N LEU A 23 -29.93 1.45 -4.37
CA LEU A 23 -30.97 0.51 -4.80
C LEU A 23 -31.26 -0.58 -3.77
N ALA A 24 -30.25 -0.99 -3.01
CA ALA A 24 -30.34 -2.14 -2.11
C ALA A 24 -30.66 -1.75 -0.66
N ALA A 25 -30.11 -0.65 -0.13
CA ALA A 25 -30.07 -0.29 1.29
C ALA A 25 -31.45 -0.31 2.01
N TYR A 26 -32.51 0.07 1.31
CA TYR A 26 -33.86 0.15 1.86
C TYR A 26 -34.84 -0.89 1.30
N ARG A 27 -34.43 -1.71 0.32
CA ARG A 27 -35.28 -2.79 -0.18
C ARG A 27 -35.37 -3.91 0.86
N PRO A 28 -36.57 -4.36 1.24
CA PRO A 28 -36.70 -5.46 2.19
C PRO A 28 -36.09 -6.75 1.63
N ASN A 29 -35.13 -7.33 2.35
CA ASN A 29 -34.63 -8.68 2.09
C ASN A 29 -34.85 -9.57 3.33
N PRO A 30 -35.96 -10.33 3.41
CA PRO A 30 -36.26 -11.16 4.56
C PRO A 30 -35.35 -12.39 4.68
N ALA A 31 -34.57 -12.73 3.65
CA ALA A 31 -33.67 -13.87 3.67
C ALA A 31 -32.34 -13.58 4.39
N ASP A 32 -31.94 -12.30 4.46
CA ASP A 32 -30.68 -11.89 5.07
C ASP A 32 -30.78 -10.46 5.64
N ALA A 33 -31.34 -10.37 6.86
CA ALA A 33 -31.55 -9.11 7.56
C ALA A 33 -30.24 -8.45 8.00
N GLU A 34 -29.19 -9.24 8.25
CA GLU A 34 -27.88 -8.75 8.68
C GLU A 34 -27.14 -8.10 7.52
N ALA A 35 -27.09 -8.76 6.35
CA ALA A 35 -26.54 -8.14 5.14
C ALA A 35 -27.32 -6.89 4.74
N GLN A 36 -28.65 -6.89 4.89
CA GLN A 36 -29.48 -5.72 4.63
C GLN A 36 -29.15 -4.55 5.56
N ALA A 37 -28.92 -4.82 6.84
CA ALA A 37 -28.50 -3.81 7.81
C ALA A 37 -27.11 -3.26 7.48
N ALA A 38 -26.17 -4.12 7.06
CA ALA A 38 -24.83 -3.72 6.62
C ALA A 38 -24.87 -2.81 5.38
N LEU A 39 -25.68 -3.16 4.37
CA LEU A 39 -25.87 -2.34 3.17
C LEU A 39 -26.42 -0.94 3.51
N ARG A 40 -27.41 -0.88 4.41
CA ARG A 40 -27.97 0.37 4.88
C ARG A 40 -26.95 1.23 5.61
N LYS A 41 -26.22 0.63 6.55
CA LYS A 41 -25.16 1.31 7.30
C LYS A 41 -24.06 1.82 6.37
N GLY A 42 -23.72 1.07 5.32
CA GLY A 42 -22.75 1.48 4.30
C GLY A 42 -23.21 2.67 3.47
N PHE A 43 -24.45 2.63 3.02
CA PHE A 43 -25.04 3.74 2.28
C PHE A 43 -25.12 5.02 3.15
N GLU A 44 -25.64 4.92 4.37
CA GLU A 44 -25.75 6.05 5.30
C GLU A 44 -24.38 6.66 5.65
N ALA A 45 -23.35 5.83 5.86
CA ALA A 45 -21.98 6.32 6.10
C ALA A 45 -21.41 7.11 4.91
N ILE A 46 -21.74 6.73 3.67
CA ILE A 46 -21.33 7.49 2.48
C ILE A 46 -22.07 8.82 2.40
N ILE A 47 -23.36 8.85 2.74
CA ILE A 47 -24.16 10.09 2.78
C ILE A 47 -23.60 11.06 3.82
N GLU A 48 -23.19 10.57 5.00
CA GLU A 48 -22.54 11.39 6.01
C GLU A 48 -21.22 12.00 5.51
N GLU A 49 -20.38 11.23 4.82
CA GLU A 49 -19.15 11.74 4.22
C GLU A 49 -19.41 12.77 3.12
N LEU A 50 -20.41 12.52 2.25
CA LEU A 50 -20.81 13.48 1.21
C LEU A 50 -21.22 14.83 1.79
N ARG A 51 -21.87 14.84 2.97
CA ARG A 51 -22.26 16.07 3.68
C ARG A 51 -21.07 16.89 4.18
N GLN A 52 -19.89 16.28 4.31
CA GLN A 52 -18.65 16.97 4.70
C GLN A 52 -17.86 17.50 3.50
N VAL A 53 -18.24 17.15 2.26
CA VAL A 53 -17.52 17.58 1.06
C VAL A 53 -17.89 19.01 0.71
N GLU A 54 -16.90 19.90 0.74
CA GLU A 54 -17.08 21.30 0.32
C GLU A 54 -17.46 21.39 -1.16
N GLY A 55 -18.54 22.12 -1.47
CA GLY A 55 -19.02 22.32 -2.84
C GLY A 55 -20.10 21.34 -3.32
N VAL A 56 -20.45 20.31 -2.54
CA VAL A 56 -21.59 19.44 -2.84
C VAL A 56 -22.88 20.06 -2.25
N PRO A 57 -23.91 20.33 -3.06
CA PRO A 57 -25.15 20.90 -2.55
C PRO A 57 -25.89 19.93 -1.62
N ALA A 58 -26.17 20.35 -0.38
CA ALA A 58 -26.91 19.53 0.60
C ALA A 58 -28.25 19.03 0.06
N ILE A 59 -28.96 19.88 -0.69
CA ILE A 59 -30.24 19.52 -1.33
C ILE A 59 -30.12 18.35 -2.31
N ALA A 60 -28.99 18.20 -3.00
CA ALA A 60 -28.77 17.11 -3.93
C ALA A 60 -28.49 15.79 -3.19
N ILE A 61 -27.79 15.87 -2.06
CA ILE A 61 -27.53 14.72 -1.19
C ILE A 61 -28.83 14.24 -0.55
N ASP A 62 -29.62 15.17 0.00
CA ASP A 62 -30.86 14.84 0.69
C ASP A 62 -31.92 14.28 -0.29
N ALA A 63 -32.06 14.86 -1.48
CA ALA A 63 -32.95 14.32 -2.52
C ALA A 63 -32.56 12.89 -2.93
N PHE A 64 -31.27 12.62 -3.11
CA PHE A 64 -30.79 11.27 -3.42
C PHE A 64 -31.04 10.28 -2.29
N PHE A 65 -30.86 10.71 -1.04
CA PHE A 65 -31.12 9.88 0.13
C PHE A 65 -32.61 9.56 0.28
N GLU A 66 -33.49 10.54 0.08
CA GLU A 66 -34.94 10.37 0.09
C GLU A 66 -35.41 9.41 -1.02
N ASP A 67 -34.89 9.55 -2.25
CA ASP A 67 -35.20 8.65 -3.36
C ASP A 67 -34.77 7.20 -3.04
N ALA A 68 -33.61 7.02 -2.40
CA ALA A 68 -33.15 5.69 -1.97
C ALA A 68 -34.07 5.09 -0.89
N GLN A 69 -34.50 5.88 0.09
CA GLN A 69 -35.45 5.46 1.12
C GLN A 69 -36.83 5.09 0.54
N ALA A 70 -37.27 5.86 -0.46
CA ALA A 70 -38.49 5.59 -1.22
C ALA A 70 -38.38 4.38 -2.16
N CYS A 71 -37.21 3.72 -2.21
CA CYS A 71 -36.93 2.61 -3.12
C CYS A 71 -37.13 2.99 -4.61
N ALA A 72 -36.75 4.21 -4.98
CA ALA A 72 -36.87 4.71 -6.34
C ALA A 72 -36.13 3.82 -7.36
N GLY A 73 -36.54 3.93 -8.62
CA GLY A 73 -35.95 3.19 -9.73
C GLY A 73 -34.55 3.69 -10.10
N ILE A 74 -33.85 2.90 -10.92
CA ILE A 74 -32.51 3.24 -11.44
C ILE A 74 -32.51 4.61 -12.12
N ASP A 75 -33.58 4.95 -12.85
CA ASP A 75 -33.68 6.22 -13.60
C ASP A 75 -33.59 7.46 -12.71
N ALA A 76 -34.11 7.38 -11.47
CA ALA A 76 -34.03 8.47 -10.49
C ALA A 76 -32.65 8.52 -9.80
N LEU A 77 -32.05 7.35 -9.55
CA LEU A 77 -30.86 7.23 -8.72
C LEU A 77 -29.55 7.32 -9.51
N MET A 78 -29.54 6.99 -10.80
CA MET A 78 -28.31 6.85 -11.58
C MET A 78 -27.55 8.16 -11.73
N ILE A 79 -28.22 9.25 -12.11
CA ILE A 79 -27.57 10.55 -12.32
C ILE A 79 -27.01 11.09 -10.98
N PRO A 80 -27.79 11.14 -9.89
CA PRO A 80 -27.25 11.54 -8.60
C PRO A 80 -26.08 10.67 -8.12
N ALA A 81 -26.17 9.34 -8.30
CA ALA A 81 -25.09 8.43 -7.89
C ALA A 81 -23.78 8.70 -8.63
N VAL A 82 -23.83 9.03 -9.93
CA VAL A 82 -22.64 9.42 -10.70
C VAL A 82 -22.08 10.75 -10.22
N MET A 83 -22.92 11.77 -10.05
CA MET A 83 -22.46 13.10 -9.64
C MET A 83 -21.86 13.08 -8.23
N LEU A 84 -22.56 12.48 -7.27
CA LEU A 84 -22.11 12.38 -5.88
C LEU A 84 -20.92 11.44 -5.76
N GLY A 85 -20.92 10.33 -6.50
CA GLY A 85 -19.78 9.43 -6.58
C GLY A 85 -18.52 10.15 -7.02
N GLN A 86 -18.58 10.99 -8.06
CA GLN A 86 -17.43 11.77 -8.53
C GLN A 86 -16.97 12.84 -7.53
N ALA A 87 -17.90 13.45 -6.79
CA ALA A 87 -17.58 14.50 -5.83
C ALA A 87 -16.88 13.98 -4.56
N LEU A 88 -17.15 12.74 -4.16
CA LEU A 88 -16.58 12.16 -2.94
C LEU A 88 -15.13 11.71 -3.15
N PRO A 89 -14.14 12.13 -2.36
CA PRO A 89 -12.77 11.60 -2.46
C PRO A 89 -12.69 10.08 -2.22
N ASP A 90 -11.82 9.38 -2.95
CA ASP A 90 -11.70 7.92 -2.87
C ASP A 90 -11.35 7.43 -1.46
N ALA A 91 -10.50 8.17 -0.74
CA ALA A 91 -10.13 7.85 0.64
C ALA A 91 -11.35 7.89 1.59
N ASN A 92 -12.22 8.89 1.44
CA ASN A 92 -13.43 9.04 2.24
C ASN A 92 -14.46 7.95 1.92
N PHE A 93 -14.64 7.63 0.63
CA PHE A 93 -15.51 6.53 0.20
C PHE A 93 -15.06 5.19 0.81
N GLN A 94 -13.76 4.86 0.72
CA GLN A 94 -13.23 3.64 1.31
C GLN A 94 -13.38 3.62 2.83
N ALA A 95 -13.09 4.73 3.51
CA ALA A 95 -13.26 4.85 4.95
C ALA A 95 -14.73 4.65 5.39
N ALA A 96 -15.69 5.17 4.62
CA ALA A 96 -17.12 4.96 4.87
C ALA A 96 -17.52 3.48 4.75
N ILE A 97 -17.11 2.82 3.67
CA ILE A 97 -17.41 1.39 3.43
C ILE A 97 -16.75 0.47 4.47
N VAL A 98 -15.56 0.80 4.96
CA VAL A 98 -14.89 0.02 6.02
C VAL A 98 -15.57 0.24 7.37
N ARG A 99 -15.88 1.50 7.74
CA ARG A 99 -16.57 1.80 9.01
C ARG A 99 -17.98 1.21 9.09
N SER A 100 -18.62 1.02 7.93
CA SER A 100 -19.91 0.35 7.89
C SER A 100 -19.82 -1.15 8.15
N GLY A 101 -18.63 -1.75 8.01
CA GLY A 101 -18.42 -3.19 8.13
C GLY A 101 -18.81 -3.97 6.86
N MET A 102 -19.02 -3.27 5.74
CA MET A 102 -19.36 -3.92 4.45
C MET A 102 -18.15 -4.56 3.76
N LEU A 103 -16.97 -3.99 3.98
CA LEU A 103 -15.71 -4.60 3.58
C LEU A 103 -14.83 -4.72 4.80
N ASP A 104 -14.09 -5.82 4.88
CA ASP A 104 -12.94 -5.89 5.77
C ASP A 104 -12.02 -4.72 5.46
N ALA A 105 -11.52 -4.06 6.51
CA ALA A 105 -10.48 -3.05 6.34
C ALA A 105 -9.36 -3.69 5.50
N PRO A 106 -8.92 -3.05 4.40
CA PRO A 106 -7.71 -3.51 3.76
C PRO A 106 -6.61 -3.57 4.83
N PRO A 107 -5.69 -4.55 4.78
CA PRO A 107 -4.60 -4.63 5.74
C PRO A 107 -3.99 -3.24 5.83
N LYS A 108 -4.00 -2.66 7.04
CA LYS A 108 -3.46 -1.33 7.28
C LYS A 108 -2.08 -1.32 6.63
N PRO A 109 -1.80 -0.40 5.67
CA PRO A 109 -0.46 -0.33 5.12
C PRO A 109 0.50 -0.24 6.31
N PRO A 110 1.56 -1.06 6.33
CA PRO A 110 2.47 -1.12 7.47
C PRO A 110 2.82 0.32 7.82
N SER A 111 2.62 0.69 9.09
CA SER A 111 2.84 2.05 9.57
C SER A 111 4.27 2.43 9.19
N VAL A 112 4.41 3.23 8.13
CA VAL A 112 5.72 3.63 7.64
C VAL A 112 6.33 4.49 8.73
N HIS A 113 7.50 4.10 9.21
CA HIS A 113 8.14 4.79 10.32
C HIS A 113 8.49 6.23 9.90
N PRO A 114 8.18 7.29 10.66
CA PRO A 114 8.41 8.68 10.25
C PRO A 114 9.84 8.95 9.76
N LYS A 115 10.84 8.38 10.45
CA LYS A 115 12.26 8.47 10.04
C LYS A 115 12.59 7.84 8.67
N PHE A 116 11.79 6.88 8.18
CA PHE A 116 11.92 6.37 6.81
C PHE A 116 11.50 7.44 5.80
N VAL A 117 10.36 8.09 6.05
CA VAL A 117 9.84 9.16 5.19
C VAL A 117 10.81 10.34 5.18
N GLU A 118 11.21 10.82 6.36
CA GLU A 118 12.15 11.94 6.50
C GLU A 118 13.49 11.67 5.79
N ALA A 119 14.05 10.47 5.96
CA ALA A 119 15.31 10.10 5.31
C ALA A 119 15.15 9.98 3.79
N GLY A 120 14.03 9.41 3.32
CA GLY A 120 13.71 9.30 1.89
C GLY A 120 13.54 10.66 1.21
N GLU A 121 12.79 11.57 1.83
CA GLU A 121 12.61 12.95 1.36
C GLU A 121 13.95 13.71 1.32
N ALA A 122 14.76 13.56 2.37
CA ALA A 122 16.08 14.18 2.42
C ALA A 122 17.02 13.64 1.33
N LEU A 123 16.98 12.35 1.01
CA LEU A 123 17.73 11.76 -0.10
C LEU A 123 17.27 12.30 -1.46
N MET A 124 15.95 12.37 -1.68
CA MET A 124 15.38 12.88 -2.93
C MET A 124 15.77 14.35 -3.14
N ALA A 125 15.62 15.20 -2.13
CA ALA A 125 16.02 16.60 -2.20
C ALA A 125 17.52 16.77 -2.43
N LEU A 126 18.34 15.92 -1.78
CA LEU A 126 19.79 15.95 -1.95
C LEU A 126 20.19 15.55 -3.39
N ASN A 127 19.52 14.56 -3.97
CA ASN A 127 19.74 14.12 -5.35
C ASN A 127 19.22 15.17 -6.37
N GLU A 128 18.11 15.84 -6.08
CA GLU A 128 17.57 16.91 -6.93
C GLU A 128 18.51 18.11 -7.01
N HIS A 129 19.15 18.48 -5.89
CA HIS A 129 20.06 19.63 -5.84
C HIS A 129 21.48 19.36 -6.36
N HIS A 130 21.97 18.11 -6.28
CA HIS A 130 23.38 17.79 -6.54
C HIS A 130 23.60 16.71 -7.61
N GLY A 131 22.54 16.07 -8.10
CA GLY A 131 22.60 14.95 -9.04
C GLY A 131 23.42 13.77 -8.50
N ASP A 132 23.85 12.90 -9.42
CA ASP A 132 24.54 11.65 -9.09
C ASP A 132 25.87 11.84 -8.32
N ALA A 133 26.46 13.04 -8.37
CA ALA A 133 27.69 13.35 -7.64
C ALA A 133 27.53 13.20 -6.11
N VAL A 134 26.30 13.28 -5.60
CA VAL A 134 26.02 13.21 -4.17
C VAL A 134 25.96 11.79 -3.63
N LEU A 135 25.84 10.78 -4.50
CA LEU A 135 25.74 9.36 -4.13
C LEU A 135 26.94 8.88 -3.30
N HIS A 136 28.12 9.47 -3.51
CA HIS A 136 29.34 9.16 -2.77
C HIS A 136 29.57 10.05 -1.55
N SER A 137 28.66 10.98 -1.25
CA SER A 137 28.81 11.86 -0.10
C SER A 137 28.51 11.11 1.21
N PRO A 138 29.26 11.39 2.30
CA PRO A 138 28.98 10.84 3.62
C PRO A 138 27.54 11.15 4.09
N LYS A 139 27.00 12.31 3.67
CA LYS A 139 25.64 12.72 3.98
C LYS A 139 24.59 11.83 3.30
N TYR A 140 24.80 11.50 2.02
CA TYR A 140 23.92 10.57 1.30
C TYR A 140 23.97 9.18 1.93
N GLN A 141 25.17 8.68 2.25
CA GLN A 141 25.33 7.37 2.90
C GLN A 141 24.61 7.29 4.26
N SER A 142 24.74 8.34 5.08
CA SER A 142 24.06 8.42 6.38
C SER A 142 22.53 8.42 6.25
N LEU A 143 21.98 9.21 5.32
CA LEU A 143 20.54 9.26 5.06
C LEU A 143 20.03 7.94 4.47
N PHE A 144 20.78 7.33 3.54
CA PHE A 144 20.45 6.04 2.96
C PHE A 144 20.44 4.93 4.03
N HIS A 145 21.41 4.92 4.92
CA HIS A 145 21.44 4.01 6.06
C HIS A 145 20.22 4.22 6.98
N GLN A 146 19.88 5.46 7.30
CA GLN A 146 18.71 5.78 8.12
C GLN A 146 17.41 5.32 7.47
N MET A 147 17.28 5.51 6.16
CA MET A 147 16.15 5.01 5.38
C MET A 147 16.07 3.48 5.49
N LEU A 148 17.16 2.74 5.25
CA LEU A 148 17.15 1.27 5.34
C LEU A 148 16.83 0.77 6.75
N LYS A 149 17.34 1.42 7.80
CA LYS A 149 17.10 1.06 9.21
C LYS A 149 15.62 1.09 9.59
N TYR A 150 14.86 2.02 9.02
CA TYR A 150 13.44 2.22 9.31
C TYR A 150 12.53 1.74 8.18
N ALA A 151 13.09 1.04 7.19
CA ALA A 151 12.36 0.61 6.01
C ALA A 151 11.29 -0.43 6.35
N PRO A 152 10.12 -0.36 5.70
CA PRO A 152 9.12 -1.40 5.81
C PRO A 152 9.64 -2.71 5.15
N PRO A 153 9.20 -3.89 5.63
CA PRO A 153 9.67 -5.17 5.11
C PRO A 153 9.50 -5.33 3.59
N GLU A 154 8.42 -4.80 3.03
CA GLU A 154 8.14 -4.84 1.59
C GLU A 154 9.17 -4.04 0.79
N PHE A 155 9.59 -2.88 1.29
CA PHE A 155 10.64 -2.08 0.65
C PHE A 155 11.98 -2.82 0.65
N MET A 156 12.33 -3.47 1.77
CA MET A 156 13.55 -4.28 1.86
C MET A 156 13.53 -5.48 0.91
N GLN A 157 12.35 -6.07 0.69
CA GLN A 157 12.17 -7.12 -0.30
C GLN A 157 12.40 -6.59 -1.72
N THR A 158 11.78 -5.47 -2.10
CA THR A 158 11.98 -4.84 -3.43
C THR A 158 13.45 -4.46 -3.65
N LEU A 159 14.11 -3.91 -2.64
CA LEU A 159 15.54 -3.58 -2.69
C LEU A 159 16.38 -4.84 -2.95
N ARG A 160 16.08 -5.95 -2.25
CA ARG A 160 16.78 -7.23 -2.42
C ARG A 160 16.55 -7.84 -3.80
N GLU A 161 15.32 -7.78 -4.32
CA GLU A 161 14.98 -8.25 -5.66
C GLU A 161 15.70 -7.43 -6.73
N GLY A 162 15.72 -6.10 -6.60
CA GLY A 162 16.50 -5.21 -7.46
C GLY A 162 18.00 -5.53 -7.40
N ALA A 163 18.57 -5.65 -6.19
CA ALA A 163 19.98 -5.99 -6.02
C ALA A 163 20.32 -7.35 -6.66
N LYS A 164 19.41 -8.33 -6.62
CA LYS A 164 19.57 -9.60 -7.34
C LYS A 164 19.55 -9.41 -8.86
N GLN A 165 18.58 -8.64 -9.39
CA GLN A 165 18.45 -8.39 -10.83
C GLN A 165 19.66 -7.65 -11.41
N PHE A 166 20.17 -6.65 -10.69
CA PHE A 166 21.37 -5.89 -11.10
C PHE A 166 22.68 -6.59 -10.75
N GLY A 167 22.63 -7.81 -10.21
CA GLY A 167 23.83 -8.58 -9.84
C GLY A 167 24.67 -7.92 -8.75
N LEU A 168 24.06 -7.12 -7.88
CA LEU A 168 24.67 -6.43 -6.75
C LEU A 168 24.76 -7.31 -5.49
N LEU A 169 24.24 -8.54 -5.55
CA LEU A 169 24.38 -9.52 -4.46
C LEU A 169 25.45 -10.58 -4.82
N PRO A 170 26.22 -11.06 -3.84
CA PRO A 170 27.04 -12.26 -4.01
C PRO A 170 26.18 -13.49 -4.31
N GLU A 171 26.81 -14.55 -4.78
CA GLU A 171 26.16 -15.84 -4.91
C GLU A 171 25.67 -16.35 -3.56
N THR A 172 24.40 -16.75 -3.48
CA THR A 172 23.82 -17.30 -2.24
C THR A 172 24.33 -18.71 -2.00
N LYS A 173 25.31 -18.85 -1.09
CA LYS A 173 25.84 -20.14 -0.62
C LYS A 173 25.22 -20.60 0.70
N PHE A 174 24.68 -19.67 1.48
CA PHE A 174 24.14 -19.92 2.80
C PHE A 174 22.77 -19.27 2.99
N VAL A 175 21.92 -19.89 3.82
CA VAL A 175 20.63 -19.36 4.25
C VAL A 175 20.48 -19.51 5.76
N ASN A 176 19.73 -18.61 6.40
CA ASN A 176 19.37 -18.73 7.81
C ASN A 176 18.11 -19.60 8.02
N ASP A 177 17.69 -19.79 9.27
CA ASP A 177 16.53 -20.60 9.66
C ASP A 177 15.19 -20.18 9.01
N VAL A 178 15.09 -18.92 8.55
CA VAL A 178 13.89 -18.40 7.85
C VAL A 178 14.05 -18.41 6.31
N GLY A 179 15.10 -19.07 5.80
CA GLY A 179 15.37 -19.22 4.37
C GLY A 179 15.91 -17.95 3.69
N GLN A 180 16.36 -16.95 4.45
CA GLN A 180 16.95 -15.74 3.89
C GLN A 180 18.44 -15.96 3.58
N PRO A 181 18.94 -15.43 2.45
CA PRO A 181 20.34 -15.56 2.09
C PRO A 181 21.25 -14.85 3.09
N VAL A 182 22.32 -15.55 3.48
CA VAL A 182 23.39 -15.02 4.33
C VAL A 182 24.69 -15.05 3.53
N TYR A 183 25.46 -13.98 3.61
CA TYR A 183 26.72 -13.81 2.89
C TYR A 183 27.85 -13.60 3.87
N THR A 184 28.96 -14.31 3.67
CA THR A 184 30.18 -14.07 4.44
C THR A 184 30.89 -12.79 3.97
N SER A 185 31.68 -12.18 4.85
CA SER A 185 32.53 -11.04 4.48
C SER A 185 33.43 -11.35 3.28
N ALA A 186 33.90 -12.60 3.17
CA ALA A 186 34.69 -13.08 2.03
C ALA A 186 33.89 -13.09 0.72
N GLN A 187 32.62 -13.51 0.72
CA GLN A 187 31.76 -13.46 -0.47
C GLN A 187 31.48 -12.03 -0.94
N ILE A 188 31.32 -11.10 0.01
CA ILE A 188 31.13 -9.68 -0.29
C ILE A 188 32.43 -9.10 -0.85
N ALA A 189 33.58 -9.37 -0.21
CA ALA A 189 34.89 -8.94 -0.65
C ALA A 189 35.22 -9.40 -2.08
N GLU A 190 34.99 -10.69 -2.37
CA GLU A 190 35.18 -11.29 -3.69
C GLU A 190 34.27 -10.63 -4.75
N LYS A 191 33.01 -10.37 -4.39
CA LYS A 191 32.02 -9.78 -5.31
C LYS A 191 32.33 -8.34 -5.69
N PHE A 192 32.80 -7.54 -4.73
CA PHE A 192 33.05 -6.11 -4.92
C PHE A 192 34.53 -5.77 -5.18
N GLY A 193 35.42 -6.77 -5.13
CA GLY A 193 36.86 -6.58 -5.37
C GLY A 193 37.55 -5.75 -4.29
N VAL A 194 37.05 -5.80 -3.06
CA VAL A 194 37.58 -5.05 -1.90
C VAL A 194 38.24 -5.99 -0.89
N PRO A 195 39.17 -5.52 -0.06
CA PRO A 195 39.74 -6.31 1.03
C PRO A 195 38.68 -6.76 2.05
N ILE A 196 38.82 -7.98 2.58
CA ILE A 196 37.91 -8.51 3.61
C ILE A 196 37.88 -7.59 4.85
N GLU A 197 39.04 -7.04 5.23
CA GLU A 197 39.18 -6.11 6.35
C GLU A 197 38.33 -4.83 6.19
N GLU A 198 38.19 -4.34 4.95
CA GLU A 198 37.35 -3.17 4.63
C GLU A 198 35.87 -3.51 4.76
N VAL A 199 35.47 -4.70 4.34
CA VAL A 199 34.11 -5.22 4.51
C VAL A 199 33.76 -5.41 5.99
N GLU A 200 34.66 -6.00 6.77
CA GLU A 200 34.45 -6.23 8.20
C GLU A 200 34.34 -4.92 8.96
N LYS A 201 35.19 -3.94 8.65
CA LYS A 201 35.12 -2.60 9.22
C LYS A 201 33.82 -1.90 8.84
N PHE A 202 33.39 -2.01 7.59
CA PHE A 202 32.12 -1.43 7.13
C PHE A 202 30.93 -2.02 7.91
N ILE A 203 30.91 -3.35 8.12
CA ILE A 203 29.87 -4.03 8.90
C ILE A 203 29.88 -3.54 10.35
N ASP A 204 31.05 -3.44 10.99
CA ASP A 204 31.17 -2.98 12.37
C ASP A 204 30.67 -1.54 12.58
N GLU A 205 30.99 -0.65 11.64
CA GLU A 205 30.64 0.77 11.74
C GLU A 205 29.17 1.04 11.39
N ASN A 206 28.61 0.29 10.44
CA ASN A 206 27.31 0.64 9.84
C ASN A 206 26.21 -0.37 10.12
N ALA A 207 26.53 -1.65 10.34
CA ALA A 207 25.52 -2.68 10.49
C ALA A 207 25.96 -3.78 11.48
N PRO A 208 26.26 -3.43 12.75
CA PRO A 208 26.74 -4.40 13.72
C PRO A 208 25.73 -5.54 13.95
N ASP A 209 24.43 -5.24 13.87
CA ASP A 209 23.33 -6.21 13.99
C ASP A 209 23.35 -7.27 12.86
N MET A 210 23.99 -7.00 11.72
CA MET A 210 24.14 -7.98 10.63
C MET A 210 25.15 -9.10 10.93
N ARG A 211 25.92 -9.00 12.02
CA ARG A 211 26.78 -10.10 12.49
C ARG A 211 26.01 -11.21 13.20
N GLU A 212 24.90 -10.88 13.85
CA GLU A 212 24.07 -11.85 14.56
C GLU A 212 23.09 -12.52 13.59
N VAL A 213 23.63 -13.39 12.74
CA VAL A 213 22.81 -14.36 12.00
C VAL A 213 22.67 -15.60 12.88
N GLY A 214 21.44 -16.11 13.03
CA GLY A 214 21.14 -17.33 13.78
C GLY A 214 21.80 -18.58 13.18
N ASN A 215 21.17 -19.76 13.25
CA ASN A 215 21.79 -20.92 12.62
C ASN A 215 21.83 -20.73 11.10
N VAL A 216 22.96 -21.11 10.50
CA VAL A 216 23.23 -20.96 9.07
C VAL A 216 23.33 -22.34 8.44
N HIS A 217 22.61 -22.52 7.33
CA HIS A 217 22.57 -23.76 6.56
C HIS A 217 23.16 -23.51 5.17
N GLN A 218 23.92 -24.47 4.65
CA GLN A 218 24.44 -24.40 3.29
C GLN A 218 23.33 -24.74 2.28
N VAL A 219 23.23 -23.95 1.21
CA VAL A 219 22.31 -24.24 0.11
C VAL A 219 22.85 -25.46 -0.65
N GLN A 220 22.09 -26.56 -0.64
CA GLN A 220 22.40 -27.78 -1.41
C GLN A 220 22.08 -27.61 -2.89
#